data_AF-A0A2R3ZV90-F1
#
_entry.id   AF-A0A2R3ZV90-F1
#
_cell.length_a   1.000
_cell.length_b   1.000
_cell.length_c   1.000
_cell.angle_alpha   90.00
_cell.angle_beta   90.00
_cell.angle_gamma   90.00
#
_symmetry.space_group_name_H-M   'P 1'
#
loop_
_entity.id
_entity.type
_entity.pdbx_description
1 polymer ?
#
loop_
_entity_poly.entity_id
_entity_poly.type
_entity_poly.pdbx_seq_one_letter_code
_entity_poly.pdbx_strand_id
1 'polypeptide(L)'
;HQKFQYLQKDAIIGAGQNFITAHMAHIYNFTGPNLVVDTACSSSLTAIHLAVQAIQNGEAEAAFAGGVDILLDEKPFLTMSAARILSPNGRSKSFDADADGTGIGEGCGVLMLKPLEKAIEDEDKIYGVIDGSAINNDGSTMGVTTPNPRAQQDLIEQAVQSAEIDPDTMTYVETHGTGT
;
A
#
# COMPACT_ATOMS: atom_id res chain seq x y z
N HIS A 1 19.38 35.83 11.02
CA HIS A 1 17.98 36.30 11.15
C HIS A 1 17.23 36.30 9.80
N GLN A 2 17.53 35.38 8.87
CA GLN A 2 17.01 35.45 7.50
C GLN A 2 16.79 34.03 6.93
N LYS A 3 15.93 33.22 7.57
CA LYS A 3 15.64 31.83 7.12
C LYS A 3 14.16 31.48 6.95
N PHE A 4 13.24 32.43 7.09
CA PHE A 4 11.80 32.16 6.98
C PHE A 4 11.09 32.87 5.82
N GLN A 5 11.84 33.46 4.87
CA GLN A 5 11.28 34.31 3.82
C GLN A 5 10.70 33.55 2.61
N TYR A 6 10.55 32.23 2.68
CA TYR A 6 10.10 31.36 1.58
C TYR A 6 9.05 30.32 1.97
N LEU A 7 8.32 30.50 3.07
CA LEU A 7 7.13 29.68 3.30
C LEU A 7 5.99 30.23 2.43
N GLN A 8 5.89 29.72 1.21
CA GLN A 8 4.77 30.00 0.33
C GLN A 8 3.46 29.58 1.03
N LYS A 9 2.41 30.38 0.85
CA LYS A 9 1.08 30.14 1.45
C LYS A 9 0.55 28.72 1.19
N ASP A 10 0.91 28.16 0.04
CA ASP A 10 0.43 26.86 -0.41
C ASP A 10 1.37 25.70 -0.04
N ALA A 11 2.48 25.96 0.67
CA ALA A 11 3.45 24.93 1.04
C ALA A 11 2.83 23.79 1.86
N ILE A 12 1.86 24.10 2.72
CA ILE A 12 1.13 23.10 3.51
C ILE A 12 0.28 22.21 2.58
N ILE A 13 -0.38 22.81 1.59
CA ILE A 13 -1.28 22.13 0.64
C ILE A 13 -0.49 21.31 -0.39
N GLY A 14 0.72 21.77 -0.74
CA GLY A 14 1.60 21.11 -1.71
C GLY A 14 2.47 20.00 -1.13
N ALA A 15 2.77 20.02 0.17
CA ALA A 15 3.69 19.07 0.80
C ALA A 15 3.04 18.11 1.82
N GLY A 16 1.87 18.44 2.36
CA GLY A 16 1.19 17.58 3.33
C GLY A 16 0.66 16.31 2.66
N GLN A 17 1.04 15.13 3.15
CA GLN A 17 0.59 13.84 2.60
C GLN A 17 -0.94 13.75 2.54
N ASN A 18 -1.65 14.22 3.57
CA ASN A 18 -3.11 14.25 3.62
C ASN A 18 -3.77 15.01 2.45
N PHE A 19 -3.04 15.93 1.80
CA PHE A 19 -3.57 16.64 0.64
C PHE A 19 -3.55 15.81 -0.64
N ILE A 20 -2.77 14.72 -0.72
CA ILE A 20 -2.74 13.81 -1.88
C ILE A 20 -4.16 13.36 -2.23
N THR A 21 -4.91 12.88 -1.23
CA THR A 21 -6.30 12.42 -1.41
C THR A 21 -7.31 13.57 -1.31
N ALA A 22 -7.03 14.61 -0.51
CA ALA A 22 -7.91 15.78 -0.42
C ALA A 22 -8.05 16.55 -1.73
N HIS A 23 -6.99 16.62 -2.55
CA HIS A 23 -7.06 17.22 -3.89
C HIS A 23 -8.04 16.47 -4.79
N MET A 24 -8.02 15.13 -4.77
CA MET A 24 -8.98 14.33 -5.53
C MET A 24 -10.41 14.56 -5.04
N ALA A 25 -10.63 14.51 -3.73
CA ALA A 25 -11.95 14.76 -3.15
C ALA A 25 -12.49 16.15 -3.50
N HIS A 26 -11.63 17.17 -3.46
CA HIS A 26 -12.00 18.54 -3.81
C HIS A 26 -12.34 18.71 -5.29
N ILE A 27 -11.51 18.18 -6.20
CA ILE A 27 -11.68 18.32 -7.66
C ILE A 27 -12.96 17.64 -8.14
N TYR A 28 -13.27 16.46 -7.61
CA TYR A 28 -14.42 15.65 -8.04
C TYR A 28 -15.62 15.77 -7.11
N ASN A 29 -15.56 16.61 -6.08
CA ASN A 29 -16.59 16.77 -5.06
C ASN A 29 -16.99 15.44 -4.38
N PHE A 30 -16.01 14.60 -4.05
CA PHE A 30 -16.26 13.38 -3.28
C PHE A 30 -16.44 13.71 -1.80
N THR A 31 -17.46 13.13 -1.18
CA THR A 31 -17.85 13.40 0.20
C THR A 31 -17.76 12.19 1.13
N GLY A 32 -17.25 11.06 0.63
CA GLY A 32 -17.02 9.84 1.41
C GLY A 32 -15.75 9.93 2.29
N PRO A 33 -15.38 8.82 2.95
CA PRO A 33 -14.14 8.73 3.72
C PRO A 33 -12.91 9.15 2.90
N ASN A 34 -12.03 9.94 3.52
CA ASN A 34 -10.83 10.47 2.88
C ASN A 34 -9.66 10.45 3.86
N LEU A 35 -8.63 9.67 3.56
CA LEU A 35 -7.49 9.45 4.44
C LEU A 35 -6.24 9.06 3.66
N VAL A 36 -5.10 9.28 4.29
CA VAL A 36 -3.81 8.72 3.89
C VAL A 36 -3.34 7.76 4.97
N VAL A 37 -2.77 6.64 4.55
CA VAL A 37 -2.32 5.56 5.41
C VAL A 37 -0.82 5.40 5.23
N ASP A 38 -0.09 5.34 6.34
CA ASP A 38 1.34 5.04 6.35
C ASP A 38 1.56 3.79 7.21
N THR A 39 1.73 2.66 6.52
CA THR A 39 2.21 1.39 7.09
C THR A 39 3.52 0.97 6.40
N ALA A 40 4.34 1.95 5.99
CA ALA A 40 5.56 1.74 5.21
C ALA A 40 5.29 0.94 3.91
N CYS A 41 5.99 -0.18 3.70
CA CYS A 41 5.95 -0.95 2.46
C CYS A 41 4.55 -1.55 2.14
N SER A 42 3.68 -1.70 3.14
CA SER A 42 2.32 -2.24 2.97
C SER A 42 1.23 -1.17 2.81
N SER A 43 1.60 0.12 2.72
CA SER A 43 0.64 1.23 2.76
C SER A 43 -0.45 1.13 1.70
N SER A 44 -0.09 0.78 0.46
CA SER A 44 -1.06 0.67 -0.65
C SER A 44 -2.05 -0.47 -0.46
N LEU A 45 -1.59 -1.65 -0.04
CA LEU A 45 -2.46 -2.80 0.25
C LEU A 45 -3.32 -2.55 1.48
N THR A 46 -2.80 -1.83 2.48
CA THR A 46 -3.59 -1.41 3.65
C THR A 46 -4.71 -0.44 3.24
N ALA A 47 -4.41 0.53 2.36
CA ALA A 47 -5.40 1.45 1.83
C ALA A 47 -6.50 0.71 1.04
N ILE A 48 -6.12 -0.29 0.24
CA ILE A 48 -7.08 -1.16 -0.48
C ILE A 48 -7.95 -1.93 0.51
N HIS A 49 -7.38 -2.56 1.53
CA HIS A 49 -8.14 -3.27 2.56
C HIS A 49 -9.17 -2.34 3.25
N LEU A 50 -8.75 -1.15 3.66
CA LEU A 50 -9.64 -0.18 4.31
C LEU A 50 -10.75 0.30 3.37
N ALA A 51 -10.47 0.47 2.08
CA ALA A 51 -11.48 0.81 1.08
C ALA A 51 -12.50 -0.32 0.88
N VAL A 52 -12.05 -1.59 0.85
CA VAL A 52 -12.94 -2.75 0.82
C VAL A 52 -13.83 -2.79 2.07
N GLN A 53 -13.26 -2.57 3.26
CA GLN A 53 -14.03 -2.51 4.51
C GLN A 53 -15.05 -1.37 4.52
N ALA A 54 -14.67 -0.17 4.07
CA ALA A 54 -15.59 0.96 3.97
C ALA A 54 -16.77 0.67 3.03
N ILE A 55 -16.52 -0.01 1.91
CA ILE A 55 -17.58 -0.43 0.98
C ILE A 55 -18.48 -1.50 1.63
N GLN A 56 -17.91 -2.54 2.21
CA GLN A 56 -18.66 -3.62 2.85
C GLN A 56 -19.51 -3.14 4.04
N ASN A 57 -19.03 -2.14 4.79
CA ASN A 57 -19.74 -1.55 5.92
C ASN A 57 -20.74 -0.45 5.50
N GLY A 58 -20.85 -0.14 4.21
CA GLY A 58 -21.76 0.89 3.70
C GLY A 58 -21.33 2.32 3.99
N GLU A 59 -20.07 2.55 4.36
CA GLU A 59 -19.49 3.88 4.55
C GLU A 59 -19.14 4.55 3.20
N ALA A 60 -18.98 3.75 2.14
CA ALA A 60 -18.75 4.21 0.78
C ALA A 60 -19.48 3.30 -0.24
N GLU A 61 -20.00 3.88 -1.31
CA GLU A 61 -20.61 3.10 -2.41
C GLU A 61 -19.56 2.60 -3.41
N ALA A 62 -18.46 3.35 -3.53
CA ALA A 62 -17.27 3.05 -4.32
C ALA A 62 -16.08 3.80 -3.70
N ALA A 63 -14.85 3.38 -4.00
CA ALA A 63 -13.65 3.99 -3.44
C ALA A 63 -12.47 3.98 -4.41
N PHE A 64 -11.68 5.05 -4.37
CA PHE A 64 -10.32 5.03 -4.93
C PHE A 64 -9.33 4.60 -3.86
N ALA A 65 -8.49 3.61 -4.17
CA ALA A 65 -7.48 3.12 -3.24
C ALA A 65 -6.19 2.77 -3.96
N GLY A 66 -5.04 3.02 -3.33
CA GLY A 66 -3.75 2.84 -3.97
C GLY A 66 -2.60 3.43 -3.17
N GLY A 67 -1.51 3.75 -3.84
CA GLY A 67 -0.33 4.34 -3.22
C GLY A 67 0.55 5.06 -4.21
N VAL A 68 1.37 5.96 -3.68
CA VAL A 68 2.39 6.70 -4.41
C VAL A 68 3.65 6.77 -3.57
N ASP A 69 4.80 6.54 -4.21
CA ASP A 69 6.11 6.78 -3.63
C ASP A 69 7.02 7.43 -4.68
N ILE A 70 7.61 8.57 -4.32
CA ILE A 70 8.48 9.38 -5.18
C ILE A 70 9.69 9.82 -4.34
N LEU A 71 10.88 9.51 -4.83
CA LEU A 71 12.17 9.77 -4.21
C LEU A 71 12.65 11.17 -4.63
N LEU A 72 12.16 12.19 -3.92
CA LEU A 72 12.40 13.60 -4.25
C LEU A 72 13.84 14.09 -3.96
N ASP A 73 14.60 13.36 -3.16
CA ASP A 73 15.99 13.66 -2.83
C ASP A 73 16.78 12.38 -2.49
N GLU A 74 18.05 12.51 -2.17
CA GLU A 74 18.94 11.39 -1.87
C GLU A 74 18.75 10.77 -0.47
N LYS A 75 17.96 11.39 0.42
CA LYS A 75 17.87 10.96 1.83
C LYS A 75 17.37 9.53 2.01
N PRO A 76 16.38 9.02 1.25
CA PRO A 76 15.97 7.62 1.35
C PRO A 76 17.14 6.68 1.07
N PHE A 77 17.94 6.94 0.03
CA PHE A 77 19.12 6.13 -0.30
C PHE A 77 20.17 6.14 0.83
N LEU A 78 20.49 7.32 1.37
CA LEU A 78 21.47 7.44 2.46
C LEU A 78 21.01 6.71 3.71
N THR A 79 19.73 6.86 4.08
CA THR A 79 19.16 6.28 5.31
C THR A 79 19.06 4.76 5.19
N MET A 80 18.55 4.25 4.07
CA MET A 80 18.40 2.81 3.84
C MET A 80 19.74 2.10 3.63
N SER A 81 20.73 2.78 3.02
CA SER A 81 22.10 2.29 2.92
C SER A 81 22.77 2.17 4.29
N ALA A 82 22.62 3.19 5.15
CA ALA A 82 23.12 3.14 6.53
C ALA A 82 22.48 2.00 7.35
N ALA A 83 21.21 1.70 7.07
CA ALA A 83 20.48 0.57 7.65
C ALA A 83 20.80 -0.79 7.01
N ARG A 84 21.65 -0.84 5.97
CA ARG A 84 22.00 -2.04 5.18
C ARG A 84 20.80 -2.74 4.55
N ILE A 85 19.79 -1.97 4.16
CA ILE A 85 18.59 -2.48 3.46
C ILE A 85 18.86 -2.62 1.97
N LEU A 86 19.65 -1.72 1.39
CA LEU A 86 19.82 -1.64 -0.07
C LEU A 86 20.80 -2.70 -0.60
N SER A 87 20.43 -3.31 -1.73
CA SER A 87 21.36 -4.09 -2.53
C SER A 87 22.44 -3.18 -3.15
N PRO A 88 23.73 -3.54 -3.11
CA PRO A 88 24.79 -2.77 -3.77
C PRO A 88 24.61 -2.60 -5.28
N ASN A 89 23.89 -3.53 -5.93
CA ASN A 89 23.60 -3.47 -7.35
C ASN A 89 22.22 -2.85 -7.67
N GLY A 90 21.47 -2.45 -6.63
CA GLY A 90 20.16 -1.79 -6.75
C GLY A 90 19.02 -2.70 -7.23
N ARG A 91 19.17 -4.04 -7.16
CA ARG A 91 18.12 -4.99 -7.57
C ARG A 91 17.70 -5.87 -6.41
N SER A 92 16.39 -6.06 -6.29
CA SER A 92 15.81 -7.10 -5.44
C SER A 92 15.94 -8.45 -6.16
N LYS A 93 16.79 -9.34 -5.66
CA LYS A 93 16.98 -10.69 -6.20
C LYS A 93 16.10 -11.69 -5.44
N SER A 94 14.79 -11.58 -5.61
CA SER A 94 13.81 -12.38 -4.87
C SER A 94 14.07 -13.88 -5.06
N PHE A 95 14.21 -14.61 -3.95
CA PHE A 95 14.47 -16.06 -3.92
C PHE A 95 15.82 -16.52 -4.52
N ASP A 96 16.73 -15.59 -4.81
CA ASP A 96 18.08 -15.91 -5.29
C ASP A 96 19.03 -16.24 -4.12
N ALA A 97 19.97 -17.16 -4.33
CA ALA A 97 20.99 -17.51 -3.33
C ALA A 97 21.96 -16.35 -3.05
N ASP A 98 22.14 -15.45 -4.02
CA ASP A 98 22.98 -14.25 -3.96
C ASP A 98 22.17 -12.99 -3.61
N ALA A 99 20.99 -13.14 -3.00
CA ALA A 99 20.18 -12.06 -2.45
C ALA A 99 20.98 -11.22 -1.44
N ASP A 100 21.09 -9.93 -1.70
CA ASP A 100 21.99 -9.01 -0.99
C ASP A 100 21.33 -7.68 -0.60
N GLY A 101 20.00 -7.64 -0.58
CA GLY A 101 19.20 -6.48 -0.19
C GLY A 101 18.16 -6.08 -1.23
N THR A 102 17.50 -4.95 -0.97
CA THR A 102 16.38 -4.45 -1.76
C THR A 102 16.83 -3.41 -2.79
N GLY A 103 16.31 -3.48 -4.01
CA GLY A 103 16.31 -2.38 -4.95
C GLY A 103 15.10 -1.48 -4.72
N ILE A 104 15.31 -0.19 -4.48
CA ILE A 104 14.20 0.77 -4.31
C ILE A 104 13.81 1.42 -5.63
N GLY A 105 12.53 1.74 -5.77
CA GLY A 105 11.95 2.34 -6.97
C GLY A 105 10.84 3.32 -6.62
N GLU A 106 10.38 4.04 -7.63
CA GLU A 106 9.29 5.00 -7.55
C GLU A 106 8.05 4.45 -8.26
N GLY A 107 6.86 4.87 -7.85
CA GLY A 107 5.64 4.43 -8.50
C GLY A 107 4.40 5.13 -7.98
N CYS A 108 3.35 5.11 -8.80
CA CYS A 108 2.00 5.53 -8.43
C CYS A 108 1.00 4.56 -9.05
N GLY A 109 0.07 4.07 -8.25
CA GLY A 109 -0.99 3.17 -8.70
C GLY A 109 -2.26 3.39 -7.90
N VAL A 110 -3.40 3.45 -8.59
CA VAL A 110 -4.71 3.66 -8.00
C VAL A 110 -5.72 2.73 -8.67
N LEU A 111 -6.57 2.10 -7.85
CA LEU A 111 -7.70 1.28 -8.25
C LEU A 111 -9.00 2.04 -7.97
N MET A 112 -9.98 1.87 -8.83
CA MET A 112 -11.38 2.16 -8.53
C MET A 112 -12.05 0.86 -8.08
N LEU A 113 -12.62 0.86 -6.88
CA LEU A 113 -13.27 -0.29 -6.26
C LEU A 113 -14.77 -0.02 -6.12
N LYS A 114 -15.58 -1.03 -6.41
CA LYS A 114 -17.05 -0.99 -6.32
C LYS A 114 -17.58 -2.40 -6.03
N PRO A 115 -18.73 -2.56 -5.35
CA PRO A 115 -19.39 -3.86 -5.26
C PRO A 115 -19.58 -4.50 -6.64
N LEU A 116 -19.28 -5.80 -6.76
CA LEU A 116 -19.30 -6.51 -8.04
C LEU A 116 -20.69 -6.46 -8.71
N GLU A 117 -21.75 -6.67 -7.92
CA GLU A 117 -23.13 -6.60 -8.41
C GLU A 117 -23.43 -5.24 -9.03
N LYS A 118 -23.00 -4.14 -8.38
CA LYS A 118 -23.14 -2.78 -8.91
C LYS A 118 -22.28 -2.55 -10.15
N ALA A 119 -21.08 -3.13 -10.21
CA ALA A 119 -20.21 -3.02 -11.38
C ALA A 119 -20.85 -3.69 -12.61
N ILE A 120 -21.51 -4.82 -12.41
CA ILE A 120 -22.28 -5.50 -13.45
C ILE A 120 -23.52 -4.68 -13.85
N GLU A 121 -24.30 -4.20 -12.89
CA GLU A 121 -25.50 -3.39 -13.14
C GLU A 121 -25.20 -2.12 -13.95
N ASP A 122 -24.09 -1.44 -13.64
CA ASP A 122 -23.68 -0.21 -14.31
C ASP A 122 -22.88 -0.46 -15.61
N GLU A 123 -22.71 -1.73 -16.01
CA GLU A 123 -21.94 -2.15 -17.19
C GLU A 123 -20.48 -1.69 -17.18
N ASP A 124 -19.87 -1.66 -16.00
CA ASP A 124 -18.46 -1.28 -15.84
C ASP A 124 -17.51 -2.35 -16.41
N LYS A 125 -16.35 -1.88 -16.89
CA LYS A 125 -15.25 -2.78 -17.22
C LYS A 125 -14.59 -3.30 -15.94
N ILE A 126 -14.79 -4.57 -15.64
CA ILE A 126 -14.21 -5.27 -14.49
C ILE A 126 -12.84 -5.85 -14.87
N TYR A 127 -11.78 -5.44 -14.18
CA TYR A 127 -10.42 -5.97 -14.39
C TYR A 127 -10.11 -7.21 -13.54
N GLY A 128 -10.77 -7.35 -12.40
CA GLY A 128 -10.60 -8.42 -11.43
C GLY A 128 -11.55 -8.25 -10.26
N VAL A 129 -11.61 -9.25 -9.39
CA VAL A 129 -12.41 -9.26 -8.16
C VAL A 129 -11.47 -9.43 -6.98
N ILE A 130 -11.72 -8.70 -5.90
CA ILE A 130 -11.04 -8.89 -4.62
C ILE A 130 -11.96 -9.77 -3.78
N ASP A 131 -11.69 -11.06 -3.72
CA ASP A 131 -12.52 -12.01 -2.98
C ASP A 131 -12.39 -11.81 -1.46
N GLY A 132 -11.17 -11.53 -0.98
CA GLY A 132 -10.90 -11.28 0.43
C GLY A 132 -9.61 -10.51 0.67
N SER A 133 -9.46 -9.97 1.88
CA SER A 133 -8.24 -9.28 2.31
C SER A 133 -8.12 -9.30 3.84
N ALA A 134 -6.90 -9.20 4.35
CA ALA A 134 -6.63 -9.12 5.77
C ALA A 134 -5.41 -8.24 6.05
N ILE A 135 -5.32 -7.74 7.29
CA ILE A 135 -4.15 -7.02 7.83
C ILE A 135 -3.86 -7.50 9.25
N ASN A 136 -2.59 -7.59 9.64
CA ASN A 136 -2.18 -7.88 11.02
C ASN A 136 -0.81 -7.25 11.33
N ASN A 137 -0.17 -7.68 12.43
CA ASN A 137 1.15 -7.20 12.83
C ASN A 137 2.00 -8.33 13.41
N ASP A 138 3.32 -8.24 13.20
CA ASP A 138 4.31 -9.23 13.66
C ASP A 138 4.43 -9.32 15.19
N GLY A 139 4.01 -8.27 15.91
CA GLY A 139 4.03 -8.22 17.37
C GLY A 139 5.45 -8.13 17.93
N SER A 140 5.74 -8.92 18.97
CA SER A 140 7.06 -8.93 19.61
C SER A 140 8.00 -9.92 18.89
N THR A 141 9.01 -9.38 18.23
CA THR A 141 10.07 -10.14 17.54
C THR A 141 11.46 -9.73 18.09
N MET A 142 12.54 -10.30 17.54
CA MET A 142 13.92 -10.02 17.99
C MET A 142 14.36 -8.56 17.75
N GLY A 143 13.62 -7.82 16.93
CA GLY A 143 13.76 -6.39 16.71
C GLY A 143 12.59 -5.89 15.87
N VAL A 144 12.20 -4.63 16.00
CA VAL A 144 10.96 -4.07 15.39
C VAL A 144 10.85 -4.24 13.86
N THR A 145 11.95 -4.52 13.17
CA THR A 145 12.02 -4.77 11.72
C THR A 145 12.20 -6.25 11.36
N THR A 146 12.25 -7.16 12.34
CA THR A 146 12.42 -8.59 12.12
C THR A 146 11.07 -9.22 11.77
N PRO A 147 10.90 -9.85 10.60
CA PRO A 147 9.64 -10.43 10.20
C PRO A 147 9.25 -11.62 11.07
N ASN A 148 7.94 -11.86 11.23
CA ASN A 148 7.40 -13.01 11.96
C ASN A 148 6.69 -14.00 11.01
N PRO A 149 7.31 -15.16 10.70
CA PRO A 149 6.71 -16.15 9.79
C PRO A 149 5.35 -16.68 10.26
N ARG A 150 5.10 -16.76 11.57
CA ARG A 150 3.80 -17.20 12.10
C ARG A 150 2.72 -16.15 11.87
N ALA A 151 3.03 -14.88 12.12
CA ALA A 151 2.09 -13.79 11.85
C ALA A 151 1.77 -13.71 10.35
N GLN A 152 2.74 -13.94 9.47
CA GLN A 152 2.49 -14.00 8.02
C GLN A 152 1.63 -15.19 7.63
N GLN A 153 1.85 -16.37 8.23
CA GLN A 153 0.97 -17.53 8.03
C GLN A 153 -0.46 -17.20 8.46
N ASP A 154 -0.65 -16.70 9.69
CA ASP A 154 -1.97 -16.34 10.23
C ASP A 154 -2.67 -15.29 9.34
N LEU A 155 -1.91 -14.34 8.79
CA LEU A 155 -2.42 -13.32 7.86
C LEU A 155 -2.98 -13.96 6.58
N ILE A 156 -2.22 -14.87 5.99
CA ILE A 156 -2.61 -15.57 4.75
C ILE A 156 -3.85 -16.43 5.02
N GLU A 157 -3.87 -17.17 6.12
CA GLU A 157 -5.03 -17.98 6.52
C GLU A 157 -6.29 -17.12 6.72
N GLN A 158 -6.16 -15.95 7.36
CA GLN A 158 -7.27 -15.00 7.50
C GLN A 158 -7.74 -14.44 6.16
N ALA A 159 -6.83 -14.08 5.26
CA ALA A 159 -7.19 -13.55 3.95
C ALA A 159 -7.93 -14.61 3.11
N VAL A 160 -7.47 -15.86 3.12
CA VAL A 160 -8.13 -16.98 2.43
C VAL A 160 -9.50 -17.27 3.06
N GLN A 161 -9.61 -17.27 4.38
CA GLN A 161 -10.88 -17.43 5.07
C GLN A 161 -11.86 -16.30 4.72
N SER A 162 -11.40 -15.05 4.69
CA SER A 162 -12.20 -13.89 4.28
C SER A 162 -12.65 -13.97 2.82
N ALA A 163 -11.89 -14.64 1.96
CA ALA A 163 -12.22 -14.84 0.56
C ALA A 163 -13.22 -15.99 0.32
N GLU A 164 -13.44 -16.86 1.31
CA GLU A 164 -14.28 -18.06 1.20
C GLU A 164 -13.88 -18.98 0.03
N ILE A 165 -12.58 -19.02 -0.32
CA ILE A 165 -12.04 -19.86 -1.39
C ILE A 165 -11.33 -21.11 -0.86
N ASP A 166 -11.24 -22.14 -1.71
CA ASP A 166 -10.36 -23.29 -1.48
C ASP A 166 -8.90 -22.90 -1.84
N PRO A 167 -7.94 -22.97 -0.90
CA PRO A 167 -6.54 -22.63 -1.16
C PRO A 167 -5.94 -23.40 -2.35
N ASP A 168 -6.40 -24.63 -2.62
CA ASP A 168 -5.91 -25.46 -3.73
C ASP A 168 -6.27 -24.88 -5.12
N THR A 169 -7.16 -23.88 -5.16
CA THR A 169 -7.51 -23.16 -6.40
C THR A 169 -6.58 -22.00 -6.72
N MET A 170 -5.71 -21.59 -5.79
CA MET A 170 -4.75 -20.51 -6.05
C MET A 170 -3.66 -20.98 -7.01
N THR A 171 -3.52 -20.27 -8.12
CA THR A 171 -2.56 -20.61 -9.19
C THR A 171 -1.32 -19.71 -9.20
N TYR A 172 -1.35 -18.60 -8.45
CA TYR A 172 -0.29 -17.61 -8.43
C TYR A 172 -0.23 -16.90 -7.08
N VAL A 173 0.98 -16.55 -6.64
CA VAL A 173 1.23 -15.75 -5.44
C VAL A 173 2.22 -14.65 -5.78
N GLU A 174 1.77 -13.40 -5.75
CA GLU A 174 2.66 -12.23 -5.81
C GLU A 174 3.24 -11.99 -4.41
N THR A 175 4.51 -12.30 -4.22
CA THR A 175 5.16 -12.21 -2.90
C THR A 175 5.75 -10.83 -2.64
N HIS A 176 5.94 -10.45 -1.37
CA HIS A 176 6.65 -9.21 -1.03
C HIS A 176 8.09 -9.17 -1.60
N GLY A 177 8.79 -10.32 -1.57
CA GLY A 177 9.93 -10.58 -2.45
C GLY A 177 11.06 -9.56 -2.41
N THR A 178 11.45 -9.04 -1.24
CA THR A 178 12.44 -7.96 -1.13
C THR A 178 13.87 -8.33 -1.57
N GLY A 179 14.20 -9.63 -1.67
CA GLY A 179 15.54 -10.08 -2.04
C GLY A 179 16.52 -10.04 -0.87
N THR A 180 16.07 -10.49 0.30
CA THR A 180 16.79 -10.50 1.59
C THR A 180 16.85 -11.88 2.22
#